data_AF-A0A2H9Q5A3-F1
#
_entry.id   AF-A0A2H9Q5A3-F1
#
_cell.length_a   1.000
_cell.length_b   1.000
_cell.length_c   1.000
_cell.angle_alpha   90.00
_cell.angle_beta   90.00
_cell.angle_gamma   90.00
#
_symmetry.space_group_name_H-M   'P 1'
#
loop_
_entity.id
_entity.type
_entity.pdbx_description
1 polymer ?
#
loop_
_entity_poly.entity_id
_entity_poly.type
_entity_poly.pdbx_seq_one_letter_code
_entity_poly.pdbx_strand_id
1 'polypeptide(L)' 'MSEKRIEAKWQIGDVVEAVGMDGARLLAEAGLHCAGCAMARGETLEQGCRAHGFTDAEIKALVDGLNALPRVRKG' A
#
# COMPACT_ATOMS: atom_id res chain seq x y z
N MET A 1 7.10 -13.06 -16.19
CA MET A 1 6.37 -12.87 -14.92
C MET A 1 5.41 -11.72 -15.13
N SER A 2 4.10 -11.97 -15.29
CA SER A 2 3.13 -10.87 -15.31
C SER A 2 3.22 -10.14 -13.98
N GLU A 3 3.61 -8.86 -13.98
CA GLU A 3 3.65 -8.06 -12.77
C GLU A 3 2.24 -8.02 -12.17
N LYS A 4 2.07 -8.62 -11.00
CA LYS A 4 0.77 -8.63 -10.34
C LYS A 4 0.38 -7.20 -9.97
N ARG A 5 -0.87 -6.84 -10.24
CA ARG A 5 -1.46 -5.56 -9.83
C ARG A 5 -1.64 -5.58 -8.31
N ILE A 6 -1.31 -4.48 -7.64
CA ILE A 6 -1.57 -4.33 -6.20
C ILE A 6 -3.09 -4.32 -6.01
N GLU A 7 -3.57 -5.04 -5.01
CA GLU A 7 -4.97 -5.11 -4.61
C GLU A 7 -5.11 -4.68 -3.15
N ALA A 8 -6.29 -4.21 -2.75
CA ALA A 8 -6.54 -3.77 -1.37
C ALA A 8 -6.35 -4.89 -0.32
N LYS A 9 -6.40 -6.15 -0.76
CA LYS A 9 -6.15 -7.34 0.08
C LYS A 9 -4.66 -7.66 0.28
N TRP A 10 -3.76 -6.98 -0.42
CA TRP A 10 -2.33 -7.18 -0.20
C TRP A 10 -1.93 -6.66 1.17
N GLN A 11 -0.98 -7.34 1.80
CA GLN A 11 -0.39 -6.85 3.03
C GLN A 11 0.38 -5.57 2.75
N ILE A 12 0.32 -4.63 3.70
CA ILE A 12 1.03 -3.35 3.60
C ILE A 12 2.54 -3.61 3.41
N GLY A 13 3.08 -4.65 4.06
CA GLY A 13 4.47 -5.08 3.87
C GLY A 13 4.81 -5.46 2.42
N ASP A 14 3.96 -6.24 1.77
CA ASP A 14 4.15 -6.68 0.37
C ASP A 14 4.05 -5.50 -0.60
N VAL A 15 3.15 -4.56 -0.32
CA VAL A 15 3.00 -3.33 -1.10
C VAL A 15 4.27 -2.49 -1.02
N VAL A 16 4.77 -2.23 0.19
CA VAL A 16 6.01 -1.47 0.37
C VAL A 16 7.21 -2.20 -0.24
N GLU A 17 7.25 -3.53 -0.23
CA GLU A 17 8.28 -4.29 -0.94
C GLU A 17 8.18 -4.11 -2.46
N ALA A 18 6.96 -4.12 -3.00
CA ALA A 18 6.71 -4.04 -4.44
C ALA A 18 7.00 -2.66 -5.05
N VAL A 19 6.75 -1.57 -4.31
CA VAL A 19 6.89 -0.18 -4.80
C VAL A 19 7.86 0.68 -3.99
N GLY A 20 8.54 0.09 -3.02
CA GLY A 20 9.65 0.69 -2.30
C GLY A 20 9.28 1.94 -1.51
N MET A 21 10.23 2.87 -1.43
CA MET A 21 10.08 4.11 -0.67
C MET A 21 8.99 5.03 -1.22
N ASP A 22 8.76 5.02 -2.54
CA ASP A 22 7.71 5.85 -3.14
C ASP A 22 6.32 5.40 -2.67
N GLY A 23 6.11 4.07 -2.58
CA GLY A 23 4.87 3.53 -2.00
C GLY A 23 4.72 3.84 -0.53
N ALA A 24 5.79 3.69 0.26
CA ALA A 24 5.77 4.04 1.67
C ALA A 24 5.44 5.52 1.89
N ARG A 25 5.98 6.41 1.05
CA ARG A 25 5.68 7.84 1.06
C ARG A 25 4.22 8.12 0.72
N LEU A 26 3.68 7.52 -0.34
CA LEU A 26 2.27 7.70 -0.72
C LEU A 26 1.31 7.24 0.39
N LEU A 27 1.61 6.11 1.04
CA LEU A 27 0.85 5.63 2.19
C LEU A 27 0.90 6.62 3.36
N ALA A 28 2.07 7.17 3.67
CA ALA A 28 2.22 8.19 4.70
C ALA A 28 1.43 9.47 4.36
N GLU A 29 1.53 9.97 3.12
CA GLU A 29 0.79 11.14 2.64
C GLU A 29 -0.73 10.93 2.69
N ALA A 30 -1.20 9.69 2.51
CA ALA A 30 -2.61 9.33 2.69
C ALA A 30 -3.05 9.31 4.17
N GLY A 31 -2.12 9.37 5.14
CA GLY A 31 -2.41 9.30 6.57
C GLY A 31 -2.07 7.96 7.21
N LEU A 32 -1.54 7.00 6.45
CA LEU A 32 -1.09 5.69 6.93
C LEU A 32 0.40 5.74 7.32
N HIS A 33 0.79 6.75 8.10
CA HIS A 33 2.17 6.93 8.59
C HIS A 33 2.72 5.70 9.34
N CYS A 34 1.83 4.85 9.87
CA CYS A 34 2.16 3.58 10.51
C CYS A 34 2.62 2.48 9.55
N ALA A 35 2.57 2.66 8.22
CA ALA A 35 2.96 1.62 7.24
C ALA A 35 4.42 1.13 7.39
N GLY A 36 5.29 1.91 8.05
CA GLY A 36 6.64 1.50 8.42
C GLY A 36 6.76 0.74 9.75
N CYS A 37 5.71 0.69 10.57
CA CYS A 37 5.68 0.01 11.86
C CYS A 37 5.48 -1.50 11.68
N ALA A 38 6.21 -2.32 12.43
CA ALA A 38 6.15 -3.78 12.34
C ALA A 38 4.73 -4.35 12.47
N MET A 39 3.86 -3.68 13.23
CA MET A 39 2.46 -4.05 13.43
C MET A 39 1.61 -3.90 12.16
N ALA A 40 1.81 -2.84 11.38
CA ALA A 40 1.03 -2.57 10.18
C ALA A 40 1.41 -3.48 9.01
N ARG A 41 2.63 -4.05 9.01
CA ARG A 41 3.14 -4.85 7.89
C ARG A 41 2.33 -6.13 7.65
N GLY A 42 1.66 -6.66 8.68
CA GLY A 42 0.83 -7.86 8.59
C GLY A 42 -0.64 -7.60 8.21
N GLU A 43 -1.10 -6.35 8.29
CA GLU A 43 -2.45 -5.96 7.92
C GLU A 43 -2.59 -5.77 6.41
N THR A 44 -3.78 -6.01 5.85
CA THR A 44 -4.06 -5.63 4.47
C THR A 44 -4.19 -4.11 4.32
N LEU A 45 -3.99 -3.59 3.11
CA LEU A 45 -4.26 -2.17 2.82
C LEU A 45 -5.69 -1.79 3.23
N GLU A 46 -6.67 -2.61 2.88
CA GLU A 46 -8.07 -2.37 3.23
C GLU A 46 -8.26 -2.28 4.74
N GLN A 47 -7.74 -3.23 5.52
CA GLN A 47 -7.86 -3.23 6.97
C GLN A 47 -7.24 -1.97 7.59
N GLY A 48 -6.01 -1.62 7.19
CA GLY A 48 -5.33 -0.42 7.66
C GLY A 48 -6.09 0.87 7.29
N CYS A 49 -6.58 0.97 6.05
CA CYS A 49 -7.37 2.12 5.61
C CYS A 49 -8.68 2.25 6.39
N ARG A 50 -9.41 1.15 6.61
CA ARG A 50 -10.67 1.15 7.35
C ARG A 50 -10.49 1.52 8.81
N ALA A 51 -9.42 1.09 9.45
CA ALA A 51 -9.07 1.49 10.82
C ALA A 51 -8.85 3.00 10.97
N HIS A 52 -8.51 3.68 9.87
CA HIS A 52 -8.31 5.12 9.79
C HIS A 52 -9.48 5.87 9.14
N GLY A 53 -10.64 5.21 8.93
CA GLY A 53 -11.88 5.86 8.49
C GLY A 53 -12.03 6.06 6.99
N PHE A 54 -11.23 5.38 6.16
CA PHE A 54 -11.31 5.52 4.71
C PHE A 54 -12.58 4.87 4.15
N THR A 55 -13.13 5.50 3.12
CA THR A 55 -14.20 4.99 2.27
C THR A 55 -13.64 4.05 1.19
N ASP A 56 -14.53 3.25 0.56
CA ASP A 56 -14.15 2.40 -0.58
C ASP A 56 -13.52 3.19 -1.74
N ALA A 57 -14.02 4.41 -1.97
CA ALA A 57 -13.52 5.29 -3.01
C ALA A 57 -12.07 5.74 -2.73
N GLU A 58 -11.76 6.08 -1.48
CA GLU A 58 -10.41 6.49 -1.07
C GLU A 58 -9.43 5.32 -1.11
N ILE A 59 -9.85 4.13 -0.67
CA ILE A 59 -9.05 2.90 -0.78
C ILE A 59 -8.74 2.59 -2.23
N LYS A 60 -9.75 2.69 -3.12
CA LYS A 60 -9.55 2.48 -4.54
C LYS A 60 -8.57 3.49 -5.14
N ALA A 61 -8.71 4.78 -4.80
CA ALA A 61 -7.80 5.83 -5.27
C ALA A 61 -6.36 5.58 -4.82
N LEU A 62 -6.16 5.15 -3.56
CA LEU A 62 -4.85 4.79 -3.03
C LEU A 62 -4.24 3.61 -3.78
N VAL A 63 -5.00 2.54 -4.01
CA VAL A 63 -4.55 1.37 -4.78
C VAL A 63 -4.21 1.74 -6.21
N ASP A 64 -4.99 2.60 -6.86
CA ASP A 64 -4.69 3.08 -8.21
C ASP A 64 -3.39 3.92 -8.22
N GLY A 65 -3.19 4.78 -7.22
CA GLY A 65 -1.93 5.53 -7.03
C GLY A 65 -0.72 4.61 -6.85
N LEU A 66 -0.83 3.58 -6.01
CA LEU A 66 0.22 2.58 -5.80
C LEU A 66 0.55 1.78 -7.07
N ASN A 67 -0.45 1.52 -7.92
CA ASN A 67 -0.23 0.85 -9.20
C ASN A 67 0.36 1.75 -10.29
N ALA A 68 0.34 3.07 -10.10
CA ALA A 68 1.03 4.03 -10.98
C ALA A 68 2.53 4.18 -10.65
N LEU A 69 2.97 3.66 -9.50
CA LEU A 69 4.37 3.70 -9.08
C LEU A 69 5.20 2.61 -9.79
N PRO A 70 6.47 2.89 -10.10
CA PRO A 70 7.38 1.88 -10.66
C PRO A 70 7.58 0.73 -9.66
N ARG A 71 7.64 -0.51 -10.19
CA ARG A 71 7.97 -1.68 -9.37
C ARG A 71 9.45 -1.68 -9.00
N VAL A 72 9.74 -2.00 -7.74
CA VAL A 72 11.10 -2.31 -7.31
C VAL A 72 11.51 -3.62 -7.97
N ARG A 73 12.56 -3.58 -8.77
CA ARG A 73 13.18 -4.80 -9.31
C ARG A 73 13.96 -5.45 -8.17
N LYS A 74 13.50 -6.60 -7.66
CA LYS A 74 14.38 -7.50 -6.91
C LYS A 74 15.46 -7.96 -7.89
N GLY A 75 16.69 -7.51 -7.64
CA GLY A 75 17.89 -7.98 -8.35
C GLY A 75 18.19 -9.44 -8.05
#